data_AF-A0A9E6BCH9-F1
#
_entry.id   AF-A0A9E6BCH9-F1
#
_cell.length_a   1.000
_cell.length_b   1.000
_cell.length_c   1.000
_cell.angle_alpha   90.00
_cell.angle_beta   90.00
_cell.angle_gamma   90.00
#
_symmetry.space_group_name_H-M   'P 1'
#
loop_
_entity.id
_entity.type
_entity.pdbx_description
1 polymer ?
#
loop_
_entity_poly.entity_id
_entity_poly.type
_entity_poly.pdbx_seq_one_letter_code
_entity_poly.pdbx_strand_id
1 'polypeptide(L)'
;MEKKELGVMESRFADLVWEREPISTYDLVLLCEKEFKWKRSTTYTVLKRLSEGGIFENDNGTVRSVISRSGYYALRTESLVDKLFDGSLSKFIAAFTSVKPLSAEEADQIRKILDENEGK
;
A
#
# COMPACT_ATOMS: atom_id res chain seq x y z
N MET A 1 15.50 7.81 8.43
CA MET A 1 14.76 6.70 9.08
C MET A 1 14.23 5.84 7.94
N GLU A 2 14.75 4.62 7.74
CA GLU A 2 14.30 3.76 6.64
C GLU A 2 12.82 3.43 6.82
N LYS A 3 11.98 3.84 5.86
CA LYS A 3 10.58 3.40 5.79
C LYS A 3 10.57 1.92 5.43
N LYS A 4 10.49 1.08 6.46
CA LYS A 4 10.45 -0.39 6.33
C LYS A 4 9.25 -0.80 5.48
N GLU A 5 9.49 -1.73 4.56
CA GLU A 5 8.44 -2.33 3.74
C GLU A 5 7.46 -3.13 4.58
N LEU A 6 6.16 -2.97 4.31
CA LEU A 6 5.14 -3.84 4.86
C LEU A 6 5.37 -5.28 4.40
N GLY A 7 5.58 -6.19 5.34
CA GLY A 7 5.53 -7.62 5.08
C GLY A 7 4.12 -8.06 4.65
N VAL A 8 4.00 -9.24 4.04
CA VAL A 8 2.73 -9.75 3.48
C VAL A 8 1.53 -9.62 4.43
N MET A 9 1.71 -10.04 5.70
CA MET A 9 0.65 -9.96 6.69
C MET A 9 0.33 -8.53 7.14
N GLU A 10 1.31 -7.64 7.12
CA GLU A 10 1.09 -6.23 7.46
C GLU A 10 0.38 -5.50 6.34
N SER A 11 0.68 -5.81 5.08
CA SER A 11 -0.03 -5.27 3.92
C SER A 11 -1.50 -5.67 3.98
N ARG A 12 -1.79 -6.95 4.27
CA ARG A 12 -3.18 -7.41 4.44
C ARG A 12 -3.89 -6.73 5.61
N PHE A 13 -3.19 -6.50 6.72
CA PHE A 13 -3.73 -5.75 7.84
C PHE A 13 -3.97 -4.28 7.48
N ALA A 14 -3.04 -3.65 6.75
CA ALA A 14 -3.17 -2.26 6.32
C ALA A 14 -4.33 -2.08 5.33
N ASP A 15 -4.48 -2.98 4.36
CA ASP A 15 -5.63 -3.05 3.45
C ASP A 15 -6.95 -3.11 4.23
N LEU A 16 -7.03 -3.99 5.24
CA LEU A 16 -8.21 -4.12 6.10
C LEU A 16 -8.56 -2.82 6.83
N VAL A 17 -7.56 -2.05 7.28
CA VAL A 17 -7.76 -0.77 7.95
C VAL A 17 -8.19 0.31 6.94
N TRP A 18 -7.51 0.43 5.79
CA TRP A 18 -7.87 1.40 4.75
C TRP A 18 -9.29 1.20 4.20
N GLU A 19 -9.79 -0.04 4.13
CA GLU A 19 -11.14 -0.33 3.67
C GLU A 19 -12.24 0.07 4.67
N ARG A 20 -11.91 0.20 5.96
CA ARG A 20 -12.89 0.35 7.04
C ARG A 20 -12.66 1.55 7.95
N GLU A 21 -11.65 2.35 7.67
CA GLU A 21 -11.37 3.55 8.45
C GLU A 21 -12.48 4.59 8.32
N PRO A 22 -12.75 5.39 9.37
CA PRO A 22 -12.19 5.27 10.72
C PRO A 22 -12.75 4.04 11.45
N ILE A 23 -11.88 3.27 12.11
CA ILE A 23 -12.28 2.02 12.80
C ILE A 23 -11.86 2.02 14.27
N SER A 24 -12.73 1.54 15.17
CA SER A 24 -12.36 1.38 16.57
C SER A 24 -11.33 0.25 16.73
N THR A 25 -10.44 0.37 17.71
CA THR A 25 -9.43 -0.66 17.98
C THR A 25 -10.09 -1.96 18.46
N TYR A 26 -11.26 -1.86 19.10
CA TYR A 26 -12.06 -3.01 19.48
C TYR A 26 -12.55 -3.79 18.25
N ASP A 27 -13.17 -3.11 17.29
CA ASP A 27 -13.67 -3.73 16.06
C ASP A 27 -12.51 -4.27 15.21
N LEU A 28 -11.40 -3.54 15.15
CA LEU A 28 -10.20 -3.99 14.45
C LEU A 28 -9.63 -5.29 15.04
N VAL A 29 -9.65 -5.46 16.37
CA VAL A 29 -9.26 -6.71 17.02
C VAL A 29 -10.19 -7.86 16.62
N LEU A 30 -11.50 -7.65 16.65
CA LEU A 30 -12.48 -8.67 16.26
C LEU A 30 -12.32 -9.08 14.79
N LEU A 31 -12.05 -8.12 13.91
CA LEU A 31 -11.80 -8.39 12.51
C LEU A 31 -10.51 -9.18 12.31
N CYS A 32 -9.43 -8.83 13.00
CA CYS A 32 -8.16 -9.56 12.91
C CYS A 32 -8.28 -10.98 13.48
N GLU A 33 -9.09 -11.17 14.52
CA GLU A 33 -9.40 -12.50 15.04
C GLU A 33 -10.17 -13.33 13.99
N LYS A 34 -11.14 -12.74 13.30
CA LYS A 34 -11.90 -13.42 12.25
C LYS A 34 -11.07 -13.73 11.00
N GLU A 35 -10.37 -12.75 10.46
CA GLU A 35 -9.68 -12.83 9.16
C GLU A 35 -8.32 -13.53 9.27
N PHE A 36 -7.59 -13.29 10.36
CA PHE A 36 -6.21 -13.74 10.53
C PHE A 36 -6.03 -14.72 11.69
N LYS A 37 -7.08 -15.00 12.48
CA LYS A 37 -7.01 -15.81 13.71
C LYS A 37 -6.00 -15.27 14.71
N TRP A 38 -5.85 -13.95 14.73
CA TRP A 38 -4.90 -13.28 15.61
C TRP A 38 -5.45 -13.16 17.03
N LYS A 39 -4.55 -13.33 17.99
CA LYS A 39 -4.81 -12.89 19.37
C LYS A 39 -4.81 -11.36 19.40
N ARG A 40 -5.57 -10.79 20.33
CA ARG A 40 -5.62 -9.35 20.60
C ARG A 40 -4.22 -8.69 20.65
N SER A 41 -3.26 -9.30 21.35
CA SER A 41 -1.89 -8.77 21.48
C SER A 41 -1.16 -8.63 20.15
N THR A 42 -1.39 -9.55 19.21
CA THR A 42 -0.79 -9.49 17.86
C THR A 42 -1.33 -8.29 17.10
N THR A 43 -2.64 -8.06 17.12
CA THR A 43 -3.27 -6.88 16.50
C THR A 43 -2.66 -5.59 17.01
N TYR A 44 -2.55 -5.43 18.34
CA TYR A 44 -1.95 -4.22 18.93
C TYR A 44 -0.48 -4.06 18.54
N THR A 45 0.29 -5.15 18.49
CA THR A 45 1.72 -5.10 18.12
C THR A 45 1.90 -4.64 16.68
N VAL A 46 1.11 -5.19 15.75
CA VAL A 46 1.14 -4.80 14.33
C VAL A 46 0.65 -3.35 14.17
N LEU A 47 -0.49 -3.00 14.77
CA LEU A 47 -1.02 -1.64 14.72
C LEU A 47 -0.01 -0.61 15.22
N LYS A 48 0.64 -0.89 16.36
CA LYS A 48 1.67 -0.01 16.93
C LYS A 48 2.83 0.17 15.95
N ARG A 49 3.35 -0.91 15.36
CA ARG A 49 4.44 -0.83 14.38
C ARG A 49 4.06 0.00 13.15
N LEU A 50 2.84 -0.17 12.64
CA LEU A 50 2.38 0.60 11.47
C LEU A 50 2.10 2.06 11.81
N SER A 51 1.73 2.33 13.06
CA SER A 51 1.56 3.70 13.54
C SER A 51 2.91 4.41 13.72
N GLU A 52 3.89 3.73 14.30
CA GLU A 52 5.28 4.22 14.37
C GLU A 52 5.91 4.39 12.98
N GLY A 53 5.49 3.58 12.01
CA GLY A 53 5.85 3.72 10.59
C GLY A 53 5.17 4.89 9.87
N GLY A 54 4.26 5.62 10.53
CA GLY A 54 3.53 6.76 9.96
C GLY A 54 2.49 6.38 8.92
N ILE A 55 1.98 5.14 8.97
CA ILE A 55 0.95 4.66 8.04
C ILE A 55 -0.44 4.92 8.60
N PHE A 56 -0.61 4.63 9.89
CA PHE A 56 -1.85 4.85 10.63
C PHE A 56 -1.60 5.71 11.86
N GLU A 57 -2.66 6.27 12.39
CA GLU A 57 -2.69 6.89 13.70
C GLU A 57 -3.80 6.24 14.53
N ASN A 58 -3.58 6.18 15.85
CA ASN A 58 -4.60 5.76 16.79
C ASN A 58 -4.88 6.92 17.75
N ASP A 59 -6.03 7.55 17.58
CA ASP A 59 -6.52 8.61 18.45
C ASP A 59 -7.59 8.04 19.39
N ASN A 60 -7.24 7.92 20.67
CA ASN A 60 -8.13 7.48 21.75
C ASN A 60 -8.92 6.19 21.43
N GLY A 61 -8.30 5.25 20.72
CA GLY A 61 -8.91 3.97 20.35
C GLY A 61 -9.57 3.97 18.98
N THR A 62 -9.55 5.08 18.24
CA THR A 62 -10.00 5.14 16.83
C THR A 62 -8.79 5.19 15.91
N VAL A 63 -8.73 4.26 14.97
CA VAL A 63 -7.64 4.13 14.00
C VAL A 63 -8.02 4.79 12.67
N ARG A 64 -7.11 5.60 12.13
CA ARG A 64 -7.22 6.29 10.84
C ARG A 64 -5.91 6.21 10.06
N SER A 65 -5.96 6.40 8.75
CA SER A 65 -4.79 6.46 7.89
C SER A 65 -4.17 7.85 7.88
N VAL A 66 -2.84 7.85 8.01
CA VAL A 66 -1.99 9.03 7.81
C VAL A 66 -1.58 9.12 6.34
N ILE A 67 -1.44 7.96 5.68
CA ILE A 67 -1.21 7.85 4.24
C ILE A 67 -2.30 6.98 3.62
N SER A 68 -2.85 7.42 2.49
CA SER A 68 -3.83 6.62 1.75
C SER A 68 -3.20 5.36 1.18
N ARG A 69 -4.03 4.34 0.94
CA ARG A 69 -3.61 3.09 0.28
C ARG A 69 -2.86 3.36 -1.02
N SER A 70 -3.45 4.16 -1.91
CA SER A 70 -2.84 4.51 -3.20
C SER A 70 -1.54 5.29 -3.01
N GLY A 71 -1.49 6.23 -2.07
CA GLY A 71 -0.28 7.00 -1.76
C GLY A 71 0.86 6.12 -1.26
N TYR A 72 0.56 5.15 -0.39
CA TYR A 72 1.55 4.18 0.08
C TYR A 72 2.12 3.39 -1.09
N TYR A 73 1.27 2.75 -1.91
CA TYR A 73 1.73 1.95 -3.05
C TYR A 73 2.41 2.77 -4.14
N ALA A 74 2.06 4.05 -4.33
CA ALA A 74 2.76 4.94 -5.24
C ALA A 74 4.20 5.18 -4.78
N LEU A 75 4.41 5.58 -3.53
CA LEU A 75 5.76 5.76 -2.94
C LEU A 75 6.58 4.46 -2.97
N ARG A 76 5.93 3.31 -2.78
CA ARG A 76 6.60 2.00 -2.88
C ARG A 76 7.03 1.69 -4.31
N THR A 77 6.15 1.93 -5.28
CA THR A 77 6.44 1.70 -6.69
C THR A 77 7.56 2.60 -7.18
N GLU A 78 7.55 3.89 -6.81
CA GLU A 78 8.64 4.83 -7.10
C GLU A 78 9.98 4.31 -6.56
N SER A 79 10.03 3.95 -5.27
CA SER A 79 11.27 3.39 -4.69
C SER A 79 11.71 2.07 -5.35
N LEU A 80 10.78 1.27 -5.88
CA LEU A 80 11.11 0.04 -6.59
C LEU A 80 11.71 0.35 -7.96
N VAL A 81 11.12 1.29 -8.71
CA VAL A 81 11.63 1.77 -10.00
C VAL A 81 13.04 2.34 -9.83
N ASP A 82 13.27 3.14 -8.80
CA ASP A 82 14.60 3.69 -8.48
C ASP A 82 15.64 2.61 -8.23
N LYS A 83 15.29 1.59 -7.42
CA LYS A 83 16.23 0.54 -6.99
C LYS A 83 16.52 -0.51 -8.05
N LEU A 84 15.53 -0.89 -8.86
CA LEU A 84 15.62 -2.03 -9.77
C LEU A 84 15.82 -1.61 -11.24
N PHE A 85 15.47 -0.38 -11.59
CA PHE A 85 15.46 0.11 -12.96
C PHE A 85 16.22 1.43 -13.13
N ASP A 86 17.08 1.78 -12.16
CA ASP A 86 17.87 3.01 -12.13
C ASP A 86 16.99 4.28 -12.28
N GLY A 87 15.78 4.27 -11.73
CA GLY A 87 14.82 5.37 -11.84
C GLY A 87 14.16 5.50 -13.21
N SER A 88 14.40 4.56 -14.13
CA SER A 88 13.83 4.62 -15.48
C SER A 88 12.47 3.91 -15.55
N LEU A 89 11.40 4.71 -15.61
CA LEU A 89 10.05 4.21 -15.85
C LEU A 89 9.94 3.44 -17.17
N SER A 90 10.61 3.90 -18.23
CA SER A 90 10.60 3.22 -19.53
C SER A 90 11.22 1.82 -19.46
N LYS A 91 12.31 1.62 -18.69
CA LYS A 91 12.90 0.29 -18.46
C LYS A 91 11.94 -0.61 -17.69
N PHE A 92 11.26 -0.08 -16.67
CA PHE A 92 10.25 -0.83 -15.92
C PHE A 92 9.11 -1.31 -16.82
N ILE A 93 8.52 -0.41 -17.62
CA ILE A 93 7.42 -0.75 -18.55
C ILE A 93 7.89 -1.77 -19.60
N ALA A 94 9.07 -1.58 -20.18
CA ALA A 94 9.62 -2.52 -21.17
C ALA A 94 9.84 -3.92 -20.57
N ALA A 95 10.37 -4.01 -19.35
CA ALA A 95 10.56 -5.28 -18.67
C ALA A 95 9.21 -5.94 -18.33
N PHE A 96 8.24 -5.18 -17.80
CA PHE A 96 6.93 -5.73 -17.43
C PHE A 96 6.16 -6.26 -18.66
N THR A 97 6.15 -5.49 -19.74
CA THR A 97 5.44 -5.85 -20.98
C THR A 97 6.09 -7.03 -21.72
N SER A 98 7.38 -7.30 -21.49
CA SER A 98 8.06 -8.49 -22.02
C SER A 98 7.55 -9.81 -21.41
N VAL A 99 7.05 -9.78 -20.17
CA VAL A 99 6.52 -10.96 -19.45
C VAL A 99 5.00 -11.05 -19.59
N LYS A 100 4.32 -9.89 -19.51
CA LYS A 100 2.87 -9.80 -19.65
C LYS A 100 2.53 -8.81 -20.78
N PRO A 101 2.25 -9.31 -22.00
CA PRO A 101 1.85 -8.46 -23.12
C PRO A 101 0.58 -7.67 -22.76
N LEU A 102 0.52 -6.42 -23.24
CA LEU A 102 -0.64 -5.56 -23.04
C LEU A 102 -1.76 -5.94 -24.03
N SER A 103 -3.00 -5.89 -23.55
CA SER A 103 -4.14 -5.84 -24.47
C SER A 103 -4.22 -4.49 -25.18
N ALA A 104 -5.02 -4.41 -26.25
CA ALA A 104 -5.25 -3.14 -26.94
C ALA A 104 -5.91 -2.12 -26.00
N GLU A 105 -6.88 -2.56 -25.19
CA GLU A 105 -7.56 -1.72 -24.21
C GLU A 105 -6.61 -1.22 -23.12
N GLU A 106 -5.74 -2.08 -22.58
CA GLU A 106 -4.73 -1.68 -21.58
C GLU A 106 -3.74 -0.66 -22.18
N ALA A 107 -3.29 -0.87 -23.43
CA ALA A 107 -2.38 0.04 -24.10
C ALA A 107 -3.01 1.43 -24.33
N ASP A 108 -4.28 1.48 -24.73
CA ASP A 108 -5.00 2.75 -24.93
C ASP A 108 -5.24 3.49 -23.62
N GLN A 109 -5.56 2.78 -22.54
CA GLN A 109 -5.66 3.37 -21.19
C GLN A 109 -4.33 3.96 -20.74
N ILE A 110 -3.21 3.24 -20.93
CA ILE A 110 -1.87 3.73 -20.56
C ILE A 110 -1.49 4.96 -21.38
N ARG A 111 -1.75 4.97 -22.69
CA ARG A 111 -1.51 6.15 -23.55
C ARG A 111 -2.25 7.37 -23.03
N LYS A 112 -3.55 7.22 -22.72
CA LYS A 112 -4.35 8.32 -22.18
C LYS A 112 -3.77 8.88 -20.87
N ILE A 113 -3.29 8.00 -19.98
CA ILE A 113 -2.64 8.43 -18.74
C ILE A 113 -1.35 9.22 -19.04
N LEU A 114 -0.55 8.78 -20.01
CA LEU A 114 0.68 9.49 -20.40
C LEU A 114 0.36 10.87 -20.97
N ASP A 115 -0.60 10.95 -21.91
CA ASP A 115 -1.02 12.21 -22.53
C ASP A 115 -1.56 13.22 -21.49
N GLU A 116 -2.30 12.74 -20.48
CA GLU A 116 -2.85 13.57 -19.39
C GLU A 116 -1.79 14.10 -18.41
N ASN A 117 -0.59 13.49 -18.39
CA ASN A 117 0.49 13.81 -17.46
C ASN A 117 1.77 14.31 -18.15
N GLU A 118 1.79 14.38 -19.49
CA GLU A 118 2.93 14.90 -20.24
C GLU A 118 3.10 16.40 -19.95
N GLY A 119 4.25 16.78 -19.39
CA GLY A 119 4.60 18.18 -19.10
C GLY A 119 4.06 18.76 -17.79
N LYS A 120 3.51 17.94 -16.89
CA LYS A 120 3.23 18.31 -15.49
C LYS A 120 4.42 18.02 -14.59
#